data_AF-A0A286A9U7-F1
#
_entry.id   AF-A0A286A9U7-F1
#
_cell.length_a   1.000
_cell.length_b   1.000
_cell.length_c   1.000
_cell.angle_alpha   90.00
_cell.angle_beta   90.00
_cell.angle_gamma   90.00
#
_symmetry.space_group_name_H-M   'P 1'
#
loop_
_entity.id
_entity.type
_entity.pdbx_description
1 polymer ?
#
loop_
_entity_poly.entity_id
_entity_poly.type
_entity_poly.pdbx_seq_one_letter_code
_entity_poly.pdbx_strand_id
1 'polypeptide(L)'
;MSKKSKYSFWFIFIIALCSCKKKNDVMDEELLREKFNGKYELVAAFADKAVDMNLDGFASNDLSNEILNLNAAFVELSGSKNVRIFTQFWQEQYLLESQNIALPSVDYARQGIGFSFSFNEDLKGFNLDKTKVTEEQAERFAVPESVKLLANDLIEVVFVKLVYTGSGWKDITIKASYRKFTSIT
;
A
#
# COMPACT_ATOMS: atom_id res chain seq x y z
N MET A 1 31.22 -11.99 75.19
CA MET A 1 31.53 -12.06 73.74
C MET A 1 30.24 -11.90 72.95
N SER A 2 30.02 -10.76 72.30
CA SER A 2 28.83 -10.51 71.48
C SER A 2 29.28 -9.79 70.20
N LYS A 3 29.24 -10.50 69.07
CA LYS A 3 29.51 -9.95 67.73
C LYS A 3 28.18 -9.44 67.17
N LYS A 4 27.96 -8.13 67.18
CA LYS A 4 26.83 -7.50 66.50
C LYS A 4 27.14 -7.35 65.00
N SER A 5 26.36 -8.06 64.19
CA SER A 5 26.30 -7.96 62.73
C SER A 5 25.86 -6.55 62.32
N LYS A 6 26.69 -5.87 61.51
CA LYS A 6 26.47 -4.52 60.96
C LYS A 6 26.41 -4.55 59.43
N TYR A 7 25.62 -5.43 58.84
CA TYR A 7 25.42 -5.43 57.38
C TYR A 7 23.98 -5.80 57.04
N SER A 8 23.03 -4.93 57.35
CA SER A 8 21.62 -5.20 57.01
C SER A 8 20.81 -3.94 56.70
N PHE A 9 21.43 -2.91 56.12
CA PHE A 9 20.69 -1.68 55.76
C PHE A 9 21.08 -1.02 54.45
N TRP A 10 21.90 -1.69 53.62
CA TRP A 10 22.45 -1.11 52.39
C TRP A 10 22.11 -1.94 51.13
N PHE A 11 20.93 -2.57 51.11
CA PHE A 11 20.46 -3.35 49.96
C PHE A 11 19.09 -2.93 49.40
N ILE A 12 18.43 -1.93 50.02
CA ILE A 12 17.07 -1.52 49.62
C ILE A 12 17.08 -0.29 48.68
N PHE A 13 18.20 0.43 48.55
CA PHE A 13 18.23 1.68 47.78
C PHE A 13 18.53 1.54 46.28
N ILE A 14 18.96 0.37 45.81
CA ILE A 14 19.36 0.16 44.40
C ILE A 14 18.20 -0.30 43.51
N ILE A 15 17.10 -0.81 44.08
CA ILE A 15 15.97 -1.36 43.29
C ILE A 15 15.00 -0.24 42.82
N ALA A 16 15.11 0.98 43.33
CA ALA A 16 14.17 2.07 43.02
C ALA A 16 14.46 2.85 41.72
N LEU A 17 15.61 2.65 41.06
CA LEU A 17 16.00 3.43 39.87
C LEU A 17 15.71 2.75 38.53
N CYS A 18 15.20 1.53 38.50
CA CYS A 18 14.80 0.84 37.26
C CYS A 18 13.33 1.01 36.89
N SER A 19 12.65 2.04 37.41
CA SER A 19 11.36 2.47 36.85
C SER A 19 11.58 3.33 35.61
N CYS A 20 12.20 2.74 34.59
CA CYS A 20 12.09 3.23 33.22
C CYS A 20 10.61 3.10 32.85
N LYS A 21 9.85 4.17 33.08
CA LYS A 21 8.56 4.33 32.39
C LYS A 21 8.89 4.27 30.91
N LYS A 22 8.56 3.13 30.28
CA LYS A 22 8.48 3.01 28.84
C LYS A 22 7.50 4.12 28.44
N LYS A 23 8.03 5.27 28.03
CA LYS A 23 7.22 6.26 27.33
C LYS A 23 6.68 5.46 26.17
N ASN A 24 5.38 5.18 26.19
CA ASN A 24 4.70 4.86 24.97
C ASN A 24 4.99 6.09 24.11
N ASP A 25 5.95 5.95 23.19
CA ASP A 25 6.10 6.85 22.04
C ASP A 25 4.82 6.67 21.25
N VAL A 26 3.73 7.27 21.76
CA VAL A 26 2.57 7.60 20.98
C VAL A 26 3.09 8.68 20.07
N MET A 27 3.67 8.22 18.96
CA MET A 27 4.19 9.11 17.95
C MET A 27 3.04 10.02 17.54
N ASP A 28 3.30 11.32 17.52
CA ASP A 28 2.28 12.33 17.38
C ASP A 28 1.48 12.09 16.10
N GLU A 29 0.17 11.84 16.23
CA GLU A 29 -0.70 11.59 15.09
C GLU A 29 -0.71 12.77 14.12
N GLU A 30 -0.45 13.98 14.62
CA GLU A 30 -0.28 15.18 13.81
C GLU A 30 0.96 15.07 12.91
N LEU A 31 2.10 14.64 13.44
CA LEU A 31 3.32 14.42 12.67
C LEU A 31 3.15 13.32 11.62
N LEU A 32 2.44 12.23 11.96
CA LEU A 32 2.11 11.18 11.00
C LEU A 32 1.26 11.70 9.85
N ARG A 33 0.26 12.52 10.19
CA ARG A 33 -0.64 13.13 9.22
C ARG A 33 0.12 14.07 8.30
N GLU A 34 0.92 14.98 8.83
CA GLU A 34 1.74 15.90 8.04
C GLU A 34 2.71 15.15 7.11
N LYS A 35 3.34 14.09 7.64
CA LYS A 35 4.30 13.28 6.87
C LYS A 35 3.64 12.54 5.72
N PHE A 36 2.55 11.81 5.97
CA PHE A 36 2.02 10.84 5.01
C PHE A 36 0.80 11.31 4.21
N ASN A 37 0.05 12.31 4.67
CA ASN A 37 -1.05 12.84 3.86
C ASN A 37 -0.53 13.41 2.53
N GLY A 38 -1.23 13.13 1.45
CA GLY A 38 -0.86 13.57 0.11
C GLY A 38 -1.29 12.61 -0.98
N LYS A 39 -0.99 13.02 -2.22
CA LYS A 39 -1.16 12.19 -3.41
C LYS A 39 0.21 11.69 -3.86
N TYR A 40 0.21 10.45 -4.35
CA TYR A 40 1.40 9.74 -4.78
C TYR A 40 1.19 9.22 -6.19
N GLU A 41 2.02 9.66 -7.12
CA GLU A 41 1.97 9.29 -8.54
C GLU A 41 2.67 7.96 -8.75
N LEU A 42 2.23 7.18 -9.74
CA LEU A 42 2.89 5.92 -10.07
C LEU A 42 4.29 6.18 -10.66
N VAL A 43 5.30 5.52 -10.10
CA VAL A 43 6.69 5.54 -10.61
C VAL A 43 6.99 4.27 -11.39
N ALA A 44 6.52 3.12 -10.93
CA ALA A 44 6.76 1.84 -11.57
C ALA A 44 5.68 0.83 -11.20
N ALA A 45 5.40 -0.12 -12.08
CA ALA A 45 4.56 -1.27 -11.77
C ALA A 45 5.06 -2.52 -12.49
N PHE A 46 5.23 -3.61 -11.73
CA PHE A 46 5.72 -4.87 -12.26
C PHE A 46 4.76 -6.00 -11.93
N ALA A 47 4.50 -6.85 -12.91
CA ALA A 47 3.82 -8.12 -12.72
C ALA A 47 4.81 -9.22 -12.29
N ASP A 48 4.30 -10.19 -11.53
CA ASP A 48 5.03 -11.39 -11.12
C ASP A 48 5.46 -12.27 -12.32
N LYS A 49 4.76 -12.16 -13.44
CA LYS A 49 5.01 -12.88 -14.69
C LYS A 49 4.80 -11.99 -15.92
N ALA A 50 5.47 -12.34 -17.02
CA ALA A 50 5.34 -11.63 -18.28
C ALA A 50 3.93 -11.82 -18.83
N VAL A 51 3.29 -10.71 -19.22
CA VAL A 51 1.97 -10.69 -19.82
C VAL A 51 1.99 -9.79 -21.04
N ASP A 52 1.26 -10.17 -22.08
CA ASP A 52 1.01 -9.37 -23.28
C ASP A 52 -0.45 -8.88 -23.16
N MET A 53 -0.63 -7.73 -22.52
CA MET A 53 -1.96 -7.14 -22.25
C MET A 53 -2.41 -6.21 -23.36
N ASN A 54 -1.46 -5.65 -24.13
CA ASN A 54 -1.75 -4.79 -25.28
C ASN A 54 -1.98 -5.59 -26.58
N LEU A 55 -1.74 -6.92 -26.55
CA LEU A 55 -1.92 -7.89 -27.63
C LEU A 55 -0.99 -7.65 -28.83
N ASP A 56 0.22 -7.15 -28.60
CA ASP A 56 1.22 -6.89 -29.64
C ASP A 56 2.14 -8.09 -29.92
N GLY A 57 2.03 -9.16 -29.14
CA GLY A 57 2.84 -10.38 -29.23
C GLY A 57 4.12 -10.36 -28.38
N PHE A 58 4.41 -9.29 -27.65
CA PHE A 58 5.62 -9.11 -26.84
C PHE A 58 5.29 -8.96 -25.36
N ALA A 59 5.22 -10.08 -24.65
CA ALA A 59 4.95 -10.06 -23.21
C ALA A 59 6.06 -9.40 -22.37
N SER A 60 5.68 -8.52 -21.45
CA SER A 60 6.56 -7.85 -20.49
C SER A 60 6.10 -8.06 -19.04
N ASN A 61 7.04 -8.02 -18.09
CA ASN A 61 6.73 -7.86 -16.66
C ASN A 61 6.58 -6.38 -16.27
N ASP A 62 7.19 -5.47 -17.01
CA ASP A 62 7.03 -4.03 -16.83
C ASP A 62 5.72 -3.59 -17.47
N LEU A 63 4.75 -3.22 -16.62
CA LEU A 63 3.40 -2.90 -17.06
C LEU A 63 3.32 -1.55 -17.80
N SER A 64 4.36 -0.72 -17.75
CA SER A 64 4.39 0.51 -18.54
C SER A 64 4.48 0.25 -20.05
N ASN A 65 4.95 -0.94 -20.44
CA ASN A 65 4.92 -1.40 -21.84
C ASN A 65 3.56 -2.00 -22.23
N GLU A 66 2.78 -2.46 -21.24
CA GLU A 66 1.56 -3.25 -21.44
C GLU A 66 0.27 -2.45 -21.32
N ILE A 67 0.27 -1.39 -20.50
CA ILE A 67 -0.93 -0.62 -20.18
C ILE A 67 -0.75 0.81 -20.70
N LEU A 68 -1.58 1.19 -21.69
CA LEU A 68 -1.60 2.55 -22.21
C LEU A 68 -2.02 3.54 -21.11
N ASN A 69 -1.30 4.66 -20.99
CA ASN A 69 -1.54 5.70 -19.97
C ASN A 69 -1.48 5.18 -18.52
N LEU A 70 -0.62 4.19 -18.24
CA LEU A 70 -0.42 3.64 -16.89
C LEU A 70 -0.09 4.72 -15.86
N ASN A 71 0.64 5.75 -16.26
CA ASN A 71 1.03 6.91 -15.44
C ASN A 71 -0.13 7.73 -14.85
N ALA A 72 -1.36 7.53 -15.32
CA ALA A 72 -2.55 8.16 -14.72
C ALA A 72 -2.99 7.50 -13.39
N ALA A 73 -2.39 6.38 -13.01
CA ALA A 73 -2.62 5.71 -11.73
C ALA A 73 -1.94 6.48 -10.58
N PHE A 74 -2.60 6.51 -9.42
CA PHE A 74 -2.07 7.18 -8.24
C PHE A 74 -2.70 6.60 -6.97
N VAL A 75 -2.08 6.86 -5.83
CA VAL A 75 -2.69 6.62 -4.52
C VAL A 75 -2.84 7.93 -3.74
N GLU A 76 -3.84 8.00 -2.89
CA GLU A 76 -4.10 9.13 -2.02
C GLU A 76 -4.19 8.65 -0.57
N LEU A 77 -3.39 9.27 0.28
CA LEU A 77 -3.51 9.16 1.72
C LEU A 77 -4.13 10.45 2.22
N SER A 78 -5.33 10.34 2.79
CA SER A 78 -6.01 11.45 3.43
C SER A 78 -6.37 11.06 4.85
N GLY A 79 -6.30 12.00 5.77
CA GLY A 79 -6.71 11.71 7.13
C GLY A 79 -6.82 12.93 8.01
N SER A 80 -7.78 12.86 8.92
CA SER A 80 -7.91 13.70 10.11
C SER A 80 -7.58 12.87 11.34
N LYS A 81 -7.72 13.46 12.53
CA LYS A 81 -7.49 12.76 13.81
C LYS A 81 -8.30 11.47 13.95
N ASN A 82 -9.52 11.44 13.40
CA ASN A 82 -10.46 10.33 13.62
C ASN A 82 -10.71 9.46 12.38
N VAL A 83 -10.24 9.89 11.21
CA VAL A 83 -10.55 9.24 9.94
C VAL A 83 -9.29 9.20 9.10
N ARG A 84 -8.91 8.01 8.63
CA ARG A 84 -7.75 7.80 7.77
C ARG A 84 -8.18 6.96 6.60
N ILE A 85 -8.00 7.47 5.39
CA ILE A 85 -8.46 6.86 4.15
C ILE A 85 -7.26 6.71 3.22
N PHE A 86 -7.06 5.47 2.77
CA PHE A 86 -6.20 5.13 1.65
C PHE A 86 -7.11 4.95 0.43
N THR A 87 -6.84 5.66 -0.66
CA THR A 87 -7.54 5.48 -1.93
C THR A 87 -6.55 5.11 -3.01
N GLN A 88 -6.82 4.02 -3.74
CA GLN A 88 -6.04 3.61 -4.90
C GLN A 88 -6.84 3.85 -6.17
N PHE A 89 -6.21 4.53 -7.13
CA PHE A 89 -6.72 4.70 -8.48
C PHE A 89 -5.89 3.88 -9.46
N TRP A 90 -6.53 2.98 -10.19
CA TRP A 90 -5.89 2.05 -11.12
C TRP A 90 -6.73 1.86 -12.39
N GLN A 91 -6.12 1.45 -13.50
CA GLN A 91 -6.87 1.18 -14.74
C GLN A 91 -7.62 -0.17 -14.66
N GLU A 92 -8.90 -0.15 -15.05
CA GLU A 92 -9.72 -1.32 -15.34
C GLU A 92 -9.66 -1.62 -16.85
N GLN A 93 -9.40 -2.88 -17.21
CA GLN A 93 -9.27 -3.30 -18.61
C GLN A 93 -10.65 -3.63 -19.19
N TYR A 94 -10.96 -3.08 -20.36
CA TYR A 94 -12.16 -3.37 -21.12
C TYR A 94 -11.79 -3.99 -22.47
N LEU A 95 -12.50 -5.03 -22.84
CA LEU A 95 -12.40 -5.63 -24.18
C LEU A 95 -13.53 -5.07 -25.02
N LEU A 96 -13.18 -4.32 -26.06
CA LEU A 96 -14.13 -3.81 -27.03
C LEU A 96 -14.23 -4.80 -28.19
N GLU A 97 -15.45 -5.28 -28.43
CA GLU A 97 -15.76 -6.08 -29.61
C GLU A 97 -15.80 -5.15 -30.83
N SER A 98 -14.80 -5.27 -31.70
CA SER A 98 -14.78 -4.55 -32.97
C SER A 98 -15.45 -5.39 -34.04
N GLN A 99 -16.53 -4.87 -34.64
CA GLN A 99 -17.29 -5.59 -35.68
C GLN A 99 -16.48 -5.90 -36.95
N ASN A 100 -15.23 -5.41 -37.09
CA ASN A 100 -14.41 -5.57 -38.29
C ASN A 100 -12.93 -5.94 -38.03
N ILE A 101 -12.55 -6.30 -36.80
CA ILE A 101 -11.15 -6.68 -36.47
C ILE A 101 -11.17 -8.07 -35.83
N ALA A 102 -10.26 -8.95 -36.28
CA ALA A 102 -10.16 -10.34 -35.80
C ALA A 102 -9.69 -10.46 -34.33
N LEU A 103 -9.21 -9.37 -33.74
CA LEU A 103 -8.74 -9.31 -32.35
C LEU A 103 -9.49 -8.20 -31.60
N PRO A 104 -9.86 -8.43 -30.33
CA PRO A 104 -10.48 -7.39 -29.50
C PRO A 104 -9.50 -6.24 -29.28
N SER A 105 -10.01 -5.00 -29.28
CA SER A 105 -9.21 -3.85 -28.84
C SER A 105 -9.34 -3.66 -27.34
N VAL A 106 -8.24 -3.32 -26.68
CA VAL A 106 -8.19 -3.12 -25.23
C VAL A 106 -8.31 -1.63 -24.90
N ASP A 107 -9.24 -1.28 -24.02
CA ASP A 107 -9.42 0.06 -23.46
C ASP A 107 -9.27 0.05 -21.93
N TYR A 108 -8.99 1.20 -21.35
CA TYR A 108 -8.71 1.35 -19.93
C TYR A 108 -9.50 2.49 -19.30
N ALA A 109 -10.37 2.18 -18.34
CA ALA A 109 -11.02 3.22 -17.51
C ALA A 109 -10.36 3.33 -16.14
N ARG A 110 -10.22 4.54 -15.63
CA ARG A 110 -9.69 4.75 -14.27
C ARG A 110 -10.77 4.50 -13.23
N GLN A 111 -10.51 3.59 -12.30
CA GLN A 111 -11.38 3.32 -11.16
C GLN A 111 -10.65 3.59 -9.85
N GLY A 112 -11.42 3.93 -8.81
CA GLY A 112 -10.90 4.21 -7.47
C GLY A 112 -11.55 3.33 -6.41
N ILE A 113 -10.75 2.78 -5.49
CA ILE A 113 -11.24 2.07 -4.30
C ILE A 113 -10.61 2.64 -3.04
N GLY A 114 -11.40 2.79 -1.97
CA GLY A 114 -11.00 3.43 -0.72
C GLY A 114 -11.13 2.51 0.50
N PHE A 115 -10.20 2.65 1.44
CA PHE A 115 -10.12 1.84 2.66
C PHE A 115 -9.79 2.70 3.87
N SER A 116 -10.39 2.39 5.01
CA SER A 116 -9.86 2.88 6.29
C SER A 116 -8.52 2.20 6.57
N PHE A 117 -7.58 2.89 7.22
CA PHE A 117 -6.29 2.28 7.56
C PHE A 117 -5.75 2.64 8.96
N SER A 118 -4.89 1.78 9.48
CA SER A 118 -4.09 2.02 10.69
C SER A 118 -2.61 1.75 10.42
N PHE A 119 -1.71 2.58 10.95
CA PHE A 119 -0.27 2.33 10.83
C PHE A 119 0.14 1.07 11.58
N ASN A 120 1.11 0.35 11.03
CA ASN A 120 1.77 -0.73 11.75
C ASN A 120 2.58 -0.16 12.93
N GLU A 121 2.86 -0.97 13.94
CA GLU A 121 3.66 -0.55 15.11
C GLU A 121 5.06 -0.05 14.73
N ASP A 122 5.63 -0.58 13.64
CA ASP A 122 6.94 -0.18 13.12
C ASP A 122 6.89 1.01 12.14
N LEU A 123 5.69 1.48 11.79
CA LEU A 123 5.43 2.61 10.90
C LEU A 123 6.00 2.43 9.49
N LYS A 124 6.26 1.18 9.07
CA LYS A 124 6.75 0.83 7.73
C LYS A 124 5.64 0.46 6.77
N GLY A 125 4.38 0.66 7.17
CA GLY A 125 3.21 0.30 6.39
C GLY A 125 1.94 0.59 7.16
N PHE A 126 0.82 0.17 6.58
CA PHE A 126 -0.49 0.26 7.22
C PHE A 126 -1.36 -0.95 6.90
N ASN A 127 -2.22 -1.30 7.86
CA ASN A 127 -3.26 -2.29 7.71
C ASN A 127 -4.51 -1.62 7.14
N LEU A 128 -5.07 -2.19 6.09
CA LEU A 128 -6.32 -1.74 5.49
C LEU A 128 -7.50 -2.50 6.07
N ASP A 129 -8.56 -1.79 6.43
CA ASP A 129 -9.85 -2.39 6.77
C ASP A 129 -10.57 -2.78 5.48
N LYS A 130 -10.51 -4.08 5.16
CA LYS A 130 -11.14 -4.68 3.98
C LYS A 130 -12.48 -5.34 4.30
N THR A 131 -13.01 -5.17 5.51
CA THR A 131 -14.22 -5.90 5.97
C THR A 131 -15.49 -5.54 5.18
N LYS A 132 -15.48 -4.40 4.49
CA LYS A 132 -16.60 -3.92 3.67
C LYS A 132 -16.45 -4.19 2.17
N VAL A 133 -15.37 -4.84 1.75
CA VAL A 133 -15.14 -5.19 0.35
C VAL A 133 -16.04 -6.36 -0.02
N THR A 134 -16.88 -6.19 -1.03
CA THR A 134 -17.67 -7.29 -1.60
C THR A 134 -16.83 -8.14 -2.55
N GLU A 135 -17.29 -9.36 -2.84
CA GLU A 135 -16.64 -10.24 -3.84
C GLU A 135 -16.58 -9.57 -5.22
N GLU A 136 -17.68 -8.96 -5.67
CA GLU A 136 -17.73 -8.17 -6.91
C GLU A 136 -16.69 -7.04 -6.93
N GLN A 137 -16.52 -6.33 -5.81
CA GLN A 137 -15.49 -5.29 -5.70
C GLN A 137 -14.08 -5.87 -5.73
N ALA A 138 -13.86 -7.02 -5.11
CA ALA A 138 -12.58 -7.70 -5.11
C ALA A 138 -12.18 -8.23 -6.49
N GLU A 139 -13.15 -8.67 -7.29
CA GLU A 139 -12.93 -9.11 -8.67
C GLU A 139 -12.64 -7.92 -9.61
N ARG A 140 -13.39 -6.83 -9.44
CA ARG A 140 -13.33 -5.68 -10.35
C ARG A 140 -12.19 -4.72 -10.04
N PHE A 141 -11.94 -4.43 -8.76
CA PHE A 141 -10.99 -3.42 -8.33
C PHE A 141 -9.67 -4.04 -7.87
N ALA A 142 -8.59 -3.28 -8.02
CA ALA A 142 -7.27 -3.63 -7.51
C ALA A 142 -7.27 -3.50 -5.97
N VAL A 143 -7.78 -4.50 -5.25
CA VAL A 143 -7.76 -4.53 -3.79
C VAL A 143 -6.31 -4.77 -3.32
N PRO A 144 -5.69 -3.84 -2.58
CA PRO A 144 -4.35 -4.05 -2.05
C PRO A 144 -4.30 -5.29 -1.16
N GLU A 145 -3.32 -6.16 -1.36
CA GLU A 145 -2.93 -7.19 -0.43
C GLU A 145 -2.09 -6.59 0.70
N SER A 146 -1.09 -5.79 0.34
CA SER A 146 -0.20 -5.11 1.28
C SER A 146 0.17 -3.70 0.81
N VAL A 147 0.43 -2.83 1.78
CA VAL A 147 0.96 -1.49 1.53
C VAL A 147 2.13 -1.21 2.47
N LYS A 148 3.27 -0.82 1.88
CA LYS A 148 4.49 -0.50 2.60
C LYS A 148 4.90 0.95 2.36
N LEU A 149 5.37 1.57 3.42
CA LEU A 149 6.01 2.88 3.42
C LEU A 149 7.52 2.65 3.33
N LEU A 150 8.11 3.12 2.24
CA LEU A 150 9.54 3.03 1.98
C LEU A 150 10.20 4.39 2.27
N ALA A 151 11.53 4.43 2.23
CA ALA A 151 12.27 5.68 2.31
C ALA A 151 11.91 6.63 1.14
N ASN A 152 12.14 7.93 1.33
CA ASN A 152 11.95 8.97 0.31
C ASN A 152 10.49 9.09 -0.19
N ASP A 153 9.53 9.01 0.74
CA ASP A 153 8.10 9.19 0.47
C ASP A 153 7.55 8.28 -0.64
N LEU A 154 8.08 7.05 -0.68
CA LEU A 154 7.64 5.99 -1.58
C LEU A 154 6.63 5.08 -0.89
N ILE A 155 5.58 4.72 -1.61
CA ILE A 155 4.60 3.71 -1.21
C ILE A 155 4.70 2.53 -2.18
N GLU A 156 4.93 1.33 -1.65
CA GLU A 156 4.79 0.09 -2.42
C GLU A 156 3.41 -0.52 -2.10
N VAL A 157 2.62 -0.77 -3.15
CA VAL A 157 1.33 -1.47 -3.07
C VAL A 157 1.46 -2.77 -3.84
N VAL A 158 1.06 -3.88 -3.21
CA VAL A 158 0.94 -5.19 -3.86
C VAL A 158 -0.53 -5.55 -3.94
N PHE A 159 -1.01 -5.98 -5.10
CA PHE A 159 -2.39 -6.43 -5.31
C PHE A 159 -2.46 -7.48 -6.43
N VAL A 160 -3.54 -8.26 -6.44
CA VAL A 160 -3.84 -9.22 -7.52
C VAL A 160 -4.85 -8.60 -8.47
N LYS A 161 -4.71 -8.89 -9.77
CA LYS A 161 -5.65 -8.46 -10.79
C LYS A 161 -5.84 -9.54 -11.84
N LEU A 162 -7.09 -9.80 -12.22
CA LEU A 162 -7.43 -10.58 -13.41
C LEU A 162 -7.23 -9.71 -14.65
N VAL A 163 -6.39 -10.16 -15.58
CA VAL A 163 -6.10 -9.44 -16.83
C VAL A 163 -6.27 -10.35 -18.03
N TYR A 164 -6.74 -9.79 -19.14
CA TYR A 164 -6.81 -10.47 -20.43
C TYR A 164 -5.49 -10.33 -21.17
N THR A 165 -5.03 -11.45 -21.73
CA THR A 165 -3.81 -11.56 -22.54
C THR A 165 -4.11 -12.30 -23.84
N GLY A 166 -3.16 -12.34 -24.78
CA GLY A 166 -3.28 -13.15 -26.00
C GLY A 166 -3.52 -14.65 -25.76
N SER A 167 -3.25 -15.15 -24.56
CA SER A 167 -3.51 -16.53 -24.14
C SER A 167 -4.77 -16.70 -23.26
N GLY A 168 -5.58 -15.66 -23.13
CA GLY A 168 -6.77 -15.63 -22.28
C GLY A 168 -6.55 -14.90 -20.94
N TRP A 169 -7.52 -15.07 -20.04
CA TRP A 169 -7.54 -14.45 -18.71
C TRP A 169 -6.50 -15.07 -17.77
N LYS A 170 -5.79 -14.22 -17.02
CA LYS A 170 -4.77 -14.62 -16.04
C LYS A 170 -4.84 -13.72 -14.81
N ASP A 171 -4.77 -14.33 -13.63
CA ASP A 171 -4.49 -13.59 -12.39
C ASP A 171 -3.02 -13.25 -12.34
N ILE A 172 -2.67 -11.98 -12.13
CA ILE A 172 -1.29 -11.52 -11.94
C ILE A 172 -1.16 -10.79 -10.61
N THR A 173 -0.02 -10.96 -9.95
CA THR A 173 0.33 -10.15 -8.78
C THR A 173 1.12 -8.95 -9.27
N ILE A 174 0.62 -7.76 -8.97
CA ILE A 174 1.21 -6.49 -9.37
C ILE A 174 1.85 -5.84 -8.14
N LYS A 175 3.11 -5.44 -8.29
CA LYS A 175 3.82 -4.58 -7.35
C LYS A 175 3.97 -3.19 -7.97
N ALA A 176 3.25 -2.23 -7.43
CA ALA A 176 3.26 -0.83 -7.85
C ALA A 176 3.98 0.05 -6.83
N SER A 177 4.86 0.93 -7.30
CA SER A 177 5.58 1.91 -6.48
C SER A 177 5.10 3.31 -6.82
N TYR A 178 4.76 4.09 -5.80
CA TYR A 178 4.24 5.44 -5.93
C TYR A 178 5.09 6.44 -5.16
N ARG A 179 5.26 7.66 -5.67
CA ARG A 179 6.03 8.74 -5.02
C ARG A 179 5.13 9.93 -4.74
N LYS A 180 5.30 10.53 -3.56
CA LYS A 180 4.56 11.74 -3.18
C LYS A 180 4.84 12.89 -4.16
N PHE A 181 3.79 13.49 -4.72
CA PHE A 181 3.90 14.67 -5.61
C PHE A 181 3.10 15.87 -5.11
N THR A 182 2.26 15.70 -4.09
CA THR A 182 1.60 16.82 -3.40
C THR A 182 1.86 16.77 -1.90
N SER A 183 2.10 17.94 -1.33
CA SER A 183 1.87 18.18 0.10
C SER A 183 0.49 18.81 0.23
N ILE A 184 -0.41 18.18 0.98
CA ILE A 184 -1.66 18.85 1.37
C ILE A 184 -1.25 19.81 2.49
N THR A 185 -1.11 21.09 2.15
CA THR A 185 -0.93 22.18 3.13
C THR A 185 -2.24 22.46 3.86
#